data_AF-A0A6J4JQ06-F1
#
_entry.id   AF-A0A6J4JQ06-F1
#
_cell.length_a   1.000
_cell.length_b   1.000
_cell.length_c   1.000
_cell.angle_alpha   90.00
_cell.angle_beta   90.00
_cell.angle_gamma   90.00
#
_symmetry.space_group_name_H-M   'P 1'
#
loop_
_entity.id
_entity.type
_entity.pdbx_description
1 polymer ?
#
loop_
_entity_poly.entity_id
_entity_poly.type
_entity_poly.pdbx_seq_one_letter_code
_entity_poly.pdbx_strand_id
1 'polypeptide(L)'
;MPTPPPEPHAGGTSAGASAEALLGTTGIARRGVGPAESSAANRAWWDADADDYQAEHGAFLGDDDFVWCPERLREQDAHLLGPPGSLRGARVLE
;
A
#
# COMPACT_ATOMS: atom_id res chain seq x y z
N MET A 1 20.75 -32.43 22.97
CA MET A 1 19.85 -31.33 23.36
C MET A 1 19.17 -30.83 22.09
N PRO A 2 17.87 -31.06 21.88
CA PRO A 2 17.18 -30.45 20.74
C PRO A 2 17.04 -28.94 20.97
N THR A 3 17.36 -28.16 19.93
CA THR A 3 17.27 -26.70 19.87
C THR A 3 15.83 -26.25 20.18
N PRO A 4 15.62 -25.20 21.00
CA PRO A 4 14.28 -24.64 21.20
C PRO A 4 13.72 -24.10 19.86
N PRO A 5 12.39 -24.16 19.66
CA PRO A 5 11.76 -23.54 18.50
C PRO A 5 12.03 -22.03 18.49
N PRO A 6 12.13 -21.39 17.30
CA PRO A 6 12.27 -19.94 17.23
C PRO A 6 11.07 -19.27 17.92
N GLU A 7 11.35 -18.25 18.72
CA GLU A 7 10.31 -17.45 19.37
C GLU A 7 9.41 -16.79 18.32
N PRO A 8 8.10 -16.64 18.57
CA PRO A 8 7.23 -15.91 17.67
C PRO A 8 7.74 -14.48 17.54
N HIS A 9 8.12 -14.09 16.32
CA HIS A 9 8.36 -12.70 15.99
C HIS A 9 7.09 -11.93 16.35
N ALA A 10 7.20 -11.04 17.35
CA ALA A 10 6.12 -10.15 17.74
C ALA A 10 5.65 -9.40 16.50
N GLY A 11 4.49 -9.81 15.97
CA GLY A 11 3.89 -9.20 14.79
C GLY A 11 3.67 -7.73 15.07
N GLY A 12 4.24 -6.88 14.23
CA GLY A 12 3.79 -5.50 14.11
C GLY A 12 2.28 -5.48 13.92
N THR A 13 1.63 -4.47 14.47
CA THR A 13 0.19 -4.22 14.39
C THR A 13 -0.32 -4.56 12.98
N SER A 14 -1.32 -5.42 12.90
CA SER A 14 -1.70 -6.15 11.68
C SER A 14 -2.15 -5.22 10.55
N ALA A 15 -1.36 -5.13 9.48
CA ALA A 15 -1.87 -4.72 8.17
C ALA A 15 -3.18 -5.46 7.88
N GLY A 16 -4.25 -4.73 7.54
CA GLY A 16 -5.58 -5.29 7.29
C GLY A 16 -6.62 -5.13 8.41
N ALA A 17 -6.31 -4.54 9.57
CA ALA A 17 -7.26 -4.47 10.69
C ALA A 17 -8.54 -3.67 10.34
N SER A 18 -8.38 -2.52 9.67
CA SER A 18 -9.47 -1.67 9.21
C SER A 18 -10.25 -2.32 8.06
N ALA A 19 -9.56 -2.98 7.13
CA ALA A 19 -10.22 -3.73 6.06
C ALA A 19 -11.07 -4.89 6.58
N GLU A 20 -10.56 -5.65 7.56
CA GLU A 20 -11.31 -6.72 8.23
C GLU A 20 -12.52 -6.17 9.01
N ALA A 21 -12.37 -5.02 9.68
CA ALA A 21 -13.47 -4.39 10.41
C ALA A 21 -14.59 -3.88 9.48
N LEU A 22 -14.23 -3.32 8.32
CA LEU A 22 -15.18 -2.69 7.38
C LEU A 22 -15.83 -3.69 6.42
N LEU A 23 -15.08 -4.68 5.93
CA LEU A 23 -15.55 -5.64 4.92
C LEU A 23 -15.88 -7.01 5.51
N GLY A 24 -15.44 -7.29 6.75
CA GLY A 24 -15.52 -8.60 7.36
C GLY A 24 -14.51 -9.59 6.77
N THR A 25 -14.42 -10.77 7.39
CA THR A 25 -13.65 -11.89 6.86
C THR A 25 -14.59 -12.92 6.22
N THR A 26 -14.15 -13.52 5.11
CA THR A 26 -14.89 -14.59 4.42
C THR A 26 -14.02 -15.83 4.27
N GLY A 27 -14.64 -16.99 4.09
CA GLY A 27 -13.92 -18.25 3.86
C GLY A 27 -13.24 -18.31 2.49
N ILE A 28 -12.22 -19.15 2.35
CA ILE A 28 -11.49 -19.33 1.10
C ILE A 28 -12.37 -20.08 0.08
N ALA A 29 -12.61 -19.46 -1.08
CA ALA A 29 -13.28 -20.09 -2.21
C ALA A 29 -12.56 -19.75 -3.53
N ARG A 30 -12.58 -20.67 -4.50
CA ARG A 30 -12.12 -20.40 -5.86
C ARG A 30 -13.29 -20.47 -6.84
N ARG A 31 -13.51 -19.39 -7.59
CA ARG A 31 -14.53 -19.29 -8.63
C ARG A 31 -14.02 -18.42 -9.77
N GLY A 32 -14.61 -18.56 -10.94
CA GLY A 32 -14.38 -17.62 -12.03
C GLY A 32 -14.92 -16.24 -11.66
N VAL A 33 -14.09 -15.21 -11.84
CA VAL A 33 -14.46 -13.81 -11.63
C VAL A 33 -14.12 -13.00 -12.88
N GLY A 34 -14.98 -12.05 -13.22
CA GLY A 34 -14.75 -11.14 -14.33
C GLY A 34 -13.83 -9.97 -13.93
N PRO A 35 -13.26 -9.23 -14.89
CA PRO A 35 -12.40 -8.07 -14.61
C PRO A 35 -13.08 -7.02 -13.73
N ALA A 36 -14.33 -6.67 -14.03
CA ALA A 36 -15.06 -5.65 -13.27
C ALA A 36 -15.26 -6.02 -11.80
N GLU A 37 -15.54 -7.29 -11.53
CA GLU A 37 -15.69 -7.82 -10.18
C GLU A 37 -14.35 -7.82 -9.44
N SER A 38 -13.29 -8.29 -10.09
CA SER A 38 -11.93 -8.28 -9.55
C SER A 38 -11.48 -6.86 -9.17
N SER A 39 -11.67 -5.89 -10.08
CA SER A 39 -11.31 -4.50 -9.82
C SER A 39 -12.13 -3.87 -8.72
N ALA A 40 -13.44 -4.16 -8.64
CA ALA A 40 -14.30 -3.64 -7.57
C ALA A 40 -13.91 -4.19 -6.20
N ALA A 41 -13.63 -5.50 -6.12
CA ALA A 41 -13.18 -6.14 -4.89
C ALA A 41 -11.83 -5.60 -4.44
N ASN A 42 -10.86 -5.47 -5.36
CA ASN A 42 -9.54 -4.93 -5.05
C ASN A 42 -9.63 -3.48 -4.54
N ARG A 43 -10.41 -2.63 -5.21
CA ARG A 43 -10.60 -1.24 -4.78
C ARG A 43 -11.24 -1.16 -3.40
N ALA A 44 -12.33 -1.89 -3.16
CA ALA A 44 -12.99 -1.87 -1.86
C ALA A 44 -12.05 -2.29 -0.72
N TRP A 45 -11.21 -3.29 -0.95
CA TRP A 45 -10.23 -3.73 0.04
C TRP A 45 -9.13 -2.70 0.28
N TRP A 46 -8.50 -2.16 -0.77
CA TRP A 46 -7.46 -1.14 -0.63
C TRP A 46 -7.99 0.17 -0.03
N ASP A 47 -9.20 0.59 -0.39
CA ASP A 47 -9.84 1.77 0.20
C ASP A 47 -10.03 1.59 1.71
N ALA A 48 -10.36 0.37 2.16
CA ALA A 48 -10.57 0.06 3.57
C ALA A 48 -9.26 -0.12 4.37
N ASP A 49 -8.16 -0.50 3.71
CA ASP A 49 -6.84 -0.70 4.32
C ASP A 49 -5.95 0.56 4.28
N ALA A 50 -6.33 1.58 3.49
CA ALA A 50 -5.48 2.72 3.17
C ALA A 50 -4.91 3.43 4.41
N ASP A 51 -5.74 3.67 5.43
CA ASP A 51 -5.33 4.37 6.66
C ASP A 51 -4.32 3.54 7.47
N ASP A 52 -4.53 2.22 7.59
CA ASP A 52 -3.63 1.31 8.31
C ASP A 52 -2.28 1.24 7.59
N TYR A 53 -2.32 1.07 6.27
CA TYR A 53 -1.12 1.04 5.43
C TYR A 53 -0.33 2.35 5.52
N GLN A 54 -1.02 3.50 5.48
CA GLN A 54 -0.38 4.80 5.64
C GLN A 54 0.17 5.00 7.06
N ALA A 55 -0.51 4.53 8.11
CA ALA A 55 0.00 4.60 9.48
C ALA A 55 1.28 3.77 9.66
N GLU A 56 1.35 2.59 9.03
CA GLU A 56 2.52 1.70 9.08
C GLU A 56 3.69 2.24 8.24
N HIS A 57 3.41 2.72 7.03
CA HIS A 57 4.43 3.03 6.03
C HIS A 57 4.61 4.51 5.72
N GLY A 58 3.85 5.40 6.37
CA GLY A 58 3.85 6.84 6.10
C GLY A 58 5.24 7.48 6.24
N ALA A 59 6.04 7.06 7.22
CA ALA A 59 7.42 7.55 7.37
C ALA A 59 8.32 7.18 6.18
N PHE A 60 8.04 6.06 5.49
CA PHE A 60 8.75 5.65 4.28
C PHE A 60 8.29 6.46 3.07
N LEU A 61 6.97 6.59 2.88
CA LEU A 61 6.35 7.28 1.74
C LEU A 61 6.56 8.80 1.82
N GLY A 62 6.55 9.38 3.02
CA GLY A 62 6.37 10.81 3.23
C GLY A 62 4.90 11.20 3.16
N ASP A 63 4.59 12.44 3.54
CA ASP A 63 3.20 12.92 3.65
C ASP A 63 2.63 13.29 2.26
N ASP A 64 3.37 14.08 1.48
CA ASP A 64 2.95 14.60 0.16
C ASP A 64 4.10 14.61 -0.89
N ASP A 65 5.18 13.89 -0.60
CA ASP A 65 6.36 13.78 -1.46
C ASP A 65 6.25 12.66 -2.50
N PHE A 66 6.80 12.90 -3.70
CA PHE A 66 7.01 11.83 -4.68
C PHE A 66 8.31 11.07 -4.39
N VAL A 67 8.20 9.74 -4.23
CA VAL A 67 9.31 8.81 -4.02
C VAL A 67 9.33 7.75 -5.11
N TRP A 68 10.49 7.56 -5.72
CA TRP A 68 10.75 6.50 -6.67
C TRP A 68 11.38 5.29 -5.96
N CYS A 69 10.77 4.12 -6.17
CA CYS A 69 11.24 2.84 -5.62
C CYS A 69 12.17 2.09 -6.59
N PRO A 70 13.03 1.18 -6.08
CA PRO A 70 13.24 0.85 -4.66
C PRO A 70 14.25 1.73 -3.91
N GLU A 71 15.01 2.60 -4.59
CA GLU A 71 16.13 3.36 -3.99
C GLU A 71 15.72 4.52 -3.06
N ARG A 72 14.41 4.77 -2.88
CA ARG A 72 13.87 5.93 -2.13
C ARG A 72 14.34 7.27 -2.70
N LEU A 73 14.43 7.36 -4.02
CA LEU A 73 14.83 8.59 -4.68
C LEU A 73 13.68 9.60 -4.63
N ARG A 74 13.88 10.76 -4.01
CA ARG A 74 12.87 11.83 -3.95
C ARG A 74 12.85 12.60 -5.27
N GLU A 75 11.65 12.90 -5.76
CA GLU A 75 11.50 13.67 -7.00
C GLU A 75 12.11 15.07 -6.93
N GLN A 76 12.09 15.70 -5.74
CA GLN A 76 12.71 17.01 -5.53
C GLN A 76 14.22 17.01 -5.81
N ASP A 77 14.88 15.86 -5.69
CA ASP A 77 16.31 15.70 -5.93
C ASP A 77 16.59 15.22 -7.37
N ALA A 78 15.71 14.37 -7.92
CA ALA A 78 15.93 13.70 -9.20
C ALA A 78 15.35 14.46 -10.40
N HIS A 79 14.29 15.23 -10.20
CA HIS A 79 13.56 15.95 -11.24
C HIS A 79 13.17 15.06 -12.45
N LEU A 80 12.72 13.82 -12.21
CA LEU A 80 12.34 12.88 -13.27
C LEU A 80 11.06 13.31 -14.00
N LEU A 81 10.21 14.09 -13.35
CA LEU A 81 9.01 14.69 -13.95
C LEU A 81 9.34 15.98 -14.72
N GLY A 82 10.58 16.46 -14.60
CA GLY A 82 11.04 17.72 -15.17
C GLY A 82 10.98 18.88 -14.18
N PRO A 83 11.26 20.12 -14.64
CA PRO A 83 11.34 21.27 -13.77
C PRO A 83 9.97 21.61 -13.15
N PRO A 84 9.88 22.06 -11.88
CA PRO A 84 8.61 22.37 -11.20
C PRO A 84 7.70 23.32 -11.98
N GLY A 85 8.28 24.25 -12.75
CA GLY A 85 7.53 25.18 -13.59
C GLY A 85 6.73 24.51 -14.71
N SER A 86 7.20 23.38 -15.26
CA SER A 86 6.47 22.64 -16.30
C SER A 86 5.42 21.69 -15.74
N LEU A 87 5.46 21.39 -14.43
CA LEU A 87 4.50 20.47 -13.79
C LEU A 87 3.13 21.12 -13.54
N ARG A 88 3.07 22.45 -13.48
CA ARG A 88 1.82 23.17 -13.24
C ARG A 88 0.83 22.91 -14.38
N GLY A 89 -0.24 22.18 -14.08
CA GLY A 89 -1.27 21.81 -15.06
C GLY A 89 -0.91 20.58 -15.91
N ALA A 90 0.24 19.95 -15.68
CA ALA A 90 0.57 18.67 -16.28
C ALA A 90 -0.21 17.54 -15.61
N ARG A 91 -0.59 16.54 -16.41
CA ARG A 91 -1.18 15.28 -15.91
C ARG A 91 -0.05 14.26 -15.87
N VAL A 92 0.44 13.98 -14.66
CA VAL A 92 1.67 13.21 -14.48
C VAL A 92 1.38 11.78 -14.03
N LEU A 93 0.22 11.54 -13.43
CA LEU A 93 -0.27 10.22 -13.04
C LEU A 93 -1.79 10.19 -13.26
N GLU A 94 -2.26 9.26 -14.08
CA GLU A 94 -3.68 8.97 -14.35
C GLU A 94 -3.94 7.47 -14.17
#